data_AF-A0A8T5JAY5-F1
#
_entry.id   AF-A0A8T5JAY5-F1
#
_cell.length_a   1.000
_cell.length_b   1.000
_cell.length_c   1.000
_cell.angle_alpha   90.00
_cell.angle_beta   90.00
_cell.angle_gamma   90.00
#
_symmetry.space_group_name_H-M   'P 1'
#
loop_
_entity.id
_entity.type
_entity.pdbx_description
1 polymer ?
#
loop_
_entity_poly.entity_id
_entity_poly.type
_entity_poly.pdbx_seq_one_letter_code
_entity_poly.pdbx_strand_id
1 'polypeptide(L)'
;MSGGYKQQPGGGGNETRKDGKRVAGKQSFSPPGSGGSKPEMSPRDLDFIPETVGGKEKQPAGSHIHDRARTGTTVGKRTTLVDANAKVTGQAWYGDDVRLPNEIIGRIVRSPHHYAKVKSVDTSKAEKLPGVLAVATGDDAPNSFGVLPVTKDEHAMAVEKVRHVGDLVACVAAIDEATARE
;
A
#
# COMPACT_ATOMS: atom_id res chain seq x y z
N MET A 1 -3.86 8.92 24.26
CA MET A 1 -5.12 9.35 23.61
C MET A 1 -4.74 10.11 22.34
N SER A 2 -4.62 9.39 21.22
CA SER A 2 -4.12 9.93 19.95
C SER A 2 -5.21 10.72 19.24
N GLY A 3 -5.11 12.05 19.29
CA GLY A 3 -5.93 12.96 18.51
C GLY A 3 -5.67 12.74 17.02
N GLY A 4 -6.67 12.19 16.33
CA GLY A 4 -6.62 11.94 14.89
C GLY A 4 -6.40 13.22 14.10
N TYR A 5 -5.55 13.12 13.08
CA TYR A 5 -5.29 14.17 12.11
C TYR A 5 -6.59 14.51 11.37
N LYS A 6 -7.24 15.63 11.70
CA LYS A 6 -8.34 16.19 10.91
C LYS A 6 -7.73 17.17 9.91
N GLN A 7 -7.78 16.83 8.62
CA GLN A 7 -7.61 17.84 7.59
C GLN A 7 -8.75 18.84 7.71
N GLN A 8 -8.41 20.07 8.07
CA GLN A 8 -9.35 21.18 8.05
C GLN A 8 -9.52 21.59 6.58
N PRO A 9 -10.73 21.56 6.00
CA PRO A 9 -10.93 22.07 4.66
C PRO A 9 -10.61 23.57 4.67
N GLY A 10 -9.63 23.96 3.84
CA GLY A 10 -9.14 25.33 3.77
C GLY A 10 -10.29 26.30 3.53
N GLY A 11 -10.37 27.32 4.39
CA GLY A 11 -11.37 28.39 4.27
C GLY A 11 -11.30 29.04 2.88
N GLY A 12 -12.47 29.20 2.27
CA GLY A 12 -12.64 29.85 0.97
C GLY A 12 -12.34 31.34 1.03
N GLY A 13 -11.06 31.70 1.00
CA GLY A 13 -10.61 33.05 0.67
C GLY A 13 -10.74 33.25 -0.83
N ASN A 14 -11.53 34.24 -1.23
CA ASN A 14 -11.80 34.61 -2.63
C ASN A 14 -10.62 35.42 -3.22
N GLU A 15 -9.40 34.90 -3.08
CA GLU A 15 -8.20 35.58 -3.60
C GLU A 15 -7.79 34.97 -4.95
N THR A 16 -8.29 35.57 -6.01
CA THR A 16 -7.70 35.45 -7.35
C THR A 16 -6.36 36.18 -7.37
N ARG A 17 -5.32 35.52 -7.88
CA ARG A 17 -4.00 36.12 -8.11
C ARG A 17 -4.17 37.30 -9.10
N LYS A 18 -3.54 38.45 -8.81
CA LYS A 18 -3.63 39.69 -9.62
C LYS A 18 -3.12 39.58 -11.07
N ASP A 19 -2.47 38.48 -11.43
CA ASP A 19 -1.91 38.21 -12.77
C ASP A 19 -2.87 37.46 -13.70
N GLY A 20 -4.08 37.12 -13.24
CA GLY A 20 -5.12 36.46 -14.05
C GLY A 20 -4.80 35.01 -14.45
N LYS A 21 -3.70 34.42 -13.96
CA LYS A 21 -3.30 33.05 -14.30
C LYS A 21 -3.77 32.05 -13.25
N ARG A 22 -4.27 30.89 -13.72
CA ARG A 22 -4.82 29.82 -12.88
C ARG A 22 -3.72 29.04 -12.16
N VAL A 23 -3.99 28.62 -10.93
CA VAL A 23 -3.20 27.62 -10.20
C VAL A 23 -3.81 26.24 -10.43
N ALA A 24 -3.01 25.28 -10.91
CA ALA A 24 -3.46 23.90 -11.08
C ALA A 24 -3.87 23.30 -9.73
N GLY A 25 -5.01 22.62 -9.67
CA GLY A 25 -5.50 21.93 -8.47
C GLY A 25 -6.55 22.69 -7.63
N LYS A 26 -6.92 23.92 -8.00
CA LYS A 26 -8.03 24.66 -7.36
C LYS A 26 -9.20 24.91 -8.31
N GLN A 27 -9.75 23.84 -8.86
CA GLN A 27 -11.13 23.91 -9.37
C GLN A 27 -12.06 23.76 -8.17
N SER A 28 -13.00 24.69 -8.02
CA SER A 28 -14.14 24.53 -7.12
C SER A 28 -14.99 23.39 -7.66
N PHE A 29 -14.77 22.18 -7.16
CA PHE A 29 -15.70 21.09 -7.36
C PHE A 29 -16.65 21.07 -6.16
N SER A 30 -17.94 20.96 -6.43
CA SER A 30 -18.88 20.56 -5.39
C SER A 30 -18.46 19.19 -4.84
N PRO A 31 -18.63 18.92 -3.53
CA PRO A 31 -18.30 17.63 -2.95
C PRO A 31 -18.96 16.48 -3.73
N PRO A 32 -18.27 15.36 -3.98
CA PRO A 32 -18.86 14.22 -4.68
C PRO A 32 -20.08 13.72 -3.88
N GLY A 33 -21.26 13.70 -4.50
CA GLY A 33 -22.49 13.17 -3.91
C GLY A 33 -23.56 14.21 -3.53
N SER A 34 -23.32 15.52 -3.64
CA SER A 34 -24.40 16.50 -3.47
C SER A 34 -25.17 16.71 -4.77
N GLY A 35 -25.97 15.73 -5.19
CA GLY A 35 -27.09 16.00 -6.10
C GLY A 35 -28.05 16.91 -5.37
N GLY A 36 -27.82 18.22 -5.45
CA GLY A 36 -28.41 19.24 -4.57
C GLY A 36 -29.91 19.07 -4.31
N SER A 37 -30.42 19.67 -3.25
CA SER A 37 -31.79 19.50 -2.72
C SER A 37 -32.95 19.85 -3.67
N LYS A 38 -32.67 20.21 -4.93
CA LYS A 38 -33.66 20.48 -5.96
C LYS A 38 -33.80 19.26 -6.88
N PRO A 39 -35.04 18.77 -7.12
CA PRO A 39 -35.29 17.65 -8.01
C PRO A 39 -35.04 17.98 -9.49
N GLU A 40 -34.88 19.26 -9.82
CA GLU A 40 -34.65 19.77 -11.16
C GLU A 40 -33.25 20.37 -11.27
N MET A 41 -32.49 19.92 -12.26
CA MET A 41 -31.19 20.47 -12.59
C MET A 41 -31.39 21.85 -13.23
N SER A 42 -30.80 22.90 -12.65
CA SER A 42 -30.75 24.21 -13.31
C SER A 42 -30.07 24.07 -14.68
N PRO A 43 -30.52 24.80 -15.72
CA PRO A 43 -29.84 24.82 -17.01
C PRO A 43 -28.35 25.05 -16.81
N ARG A 44 -27.51 24.19 -17.41
CA ARG A 44 -26.07 24.38 -17.35
C ARG A 44 -25.75 25.74 -17.96
N ASP A 45 -24.95 26.52 -17.24
CA ASP A 45 -24.29 27.69 -17.81
C ASP A 45 -23.31 27.19 -18.89
N LEU A 46 -23.71 27.33 -20.16
CA LEU A 46 -22.91 26.89 -21.29
C LEU A 46 -21.71 27.82 -21.54
N ASP A 47 -21.75 29.04 -20.99
CA ASP A 47 -20.65 30.01 -21.05
C ASP A 47 -19.59 29.74 -19.98
N PHE A 48 -19.92 28.95 -18.95
CA PHE A 48 -18.96 28.45 -17.94
C PHE A 48 -18.05 27.34 -18.46
N ILE A 49 -18.40 26.71 -19.58
CA ILE A 49 -17.51 25.75 -20.25
C ILE A 49 -16.45 26.59 -20.97
N PRO A 50 -15.17 26.57 -20.52
CA PRO A 50 -14.14 27.27 -21.26
C PRO A 50 -14.12 26.68 -22.67
N GLU A 51 -14.30 27.54 -23.68
CA GLU A 51 -14.11 27.14 -25.07
C GLU A 51 -12.74 26.48 -25.16
N THR A 52 -12.72 25.16 -25.40
CA THR A 52 -11.50 24.49 -25.80
C THR A 52 -11.03 25.20 -27.06
N VAL A 53 -9.83 25.76 -27.04
CA VAL A 53 -9.27 26.56 -28.14
C VAL A 53 -9.35 25.80 -29.49
N GLY A 54 -9.37 24.47 -29.45
CA GLY A 54 -9.58 23.60 -30.62
C GLY A 54 -11.02 23.50 -31.17
N GLY A 55 -12.01 24.16 -30.57
CA GLY A 55 -13.42 24.10 -31.01
C GLY A 55 -13.78 25.07 -32.14
N LYS A 56 -13.00 26.15 -32.33
CA LYS A 56 -13.20 27.16 -33.38
C LYS A 56 -12.28 26.95 -34.59
N GLU A 57 -11.29 26.08 -34.49
CA GLU A 57 -10.41 25.75 -35.61
C GLU A 57 -11.03 24.68 -36.52
N LYS A 58 -10.76 24.77 -37.82
CA LYS A 58 -11.29 23.85 -38.83
C LYS A 58 -10.71 22.45 -38.55
N GLN A 59 -11.56 21.51 -38.12
CA GLN A 59 -11.13 20.14 -37.82
C GLN A 59 -10.40 19.53 -39.02
N PRO A 60 -9.16 19.03 -38.85
CA PRO A 60 -8.30 18.74 -39.99
C PRO A 60 -8.72 17.51 -40.80
N ALA A 61 -9.47 16.55 -40.25
CA ALA A 61 -10.08 15.45 -41.01
C ALA A 61 -10.93 14.51 -40.13
N GLY A 62 -12.22 14.36 -40.44
CA GLY A 62 -13.02 13.16 -40.14
C GLY A 62 -13.29 12.79 -38.67
N SER A 63 -13.97 11.65 -38.48
CA SER A 63 -14.54 11.17 -37.21
C SER A 63 -13.49 10.99 -36.10
N HIS A 64 -13.66 11.77 -35.03
CA HIS A 64 -13.04 11.65 -33.70
C HIS A 64 -11.54 11.33 -33.69
N ILE A 65 -10.72 12.30 -34.12
CA ILE A 65 -9.29 12.32 -33.77
C ILE A 65 -9.10 13.39 -32.70
N HIS A 66 -8.68 12.97 -31.50
CA HIS A 66 -8.33 13.88 -30.40
C HIS A 66 -7.26 14.89 -30.88
N ASP A 67 -7.46 16.17 -30.54
CA ASP A 67 -6.61 17.30 -30.92
C ASP A 67 -5.11 16.97 -30.70
N ARG A 68 -4.32 17.13 -31.76
CA ARG A 68 -2.87 16.87 -31.76
C ARG A 68 -2.05 18.08 -31.28
N ALA A 69 -2.66 19.21 -30.94
CA ALA A 69 -1.96 20.38 -30.42
C ALA A 69 -1.83 20.34 -28.89
N ARG A 70 -0.61 20.06 -28.42
CA ARG A 70 -0.04 20.50 -27.13
C ARG A 70 -0.83 20.16 -25.86
N THR A 71 -0.74 18.90 -25.45
CA THR A 71 -0.47 18.60 -24.04
C THR A 71 0.59 17.50 -23.97
N GLY A 72 1.56 17.66 -23.08
CA GLY A 72 2.50 16.61 -22.69
C GLY A 72 1.78 15.50 -21.91
N THR A 73 0.80 14.86 -22.51
CA THR A 73 0.02 13.79 -21.89
C THR A 73 0.65 12.45 -22.22
N THR A 74 1.32 11.87 -21.23
CA THR A 74 1.82 10.48 -21.24
C THR A 74 0.67 9.46 -21.19
N VAL A 75 -0.54 9.91 -20.85
CA VAL A 75 -1.75 9.10 -20.74
C VAL A 75 -2.10 8.47 -22.10
N GLY A 76 -2.35 7.15 -22.09
CA GLY A 76 -2.72 6.38 -23.28
C GLY A 76 -1.56 5.94 -24.18
N LYS A 77 -0.31 6.35 -23.89
CA LYS A 77 0.86 5.92 -24.65
C LYS A 77 1.48 4.65 -24.09
N ARG A 78 1.98 3.78 -24.98
CA ARG A 78 2.86 2.67 -24.58
C ARG A 78 4.14 3.26 -23.97
N THR A 79 4.23 3.18 -22.65
CA THR A 79 5.33 3.77 -21.88
C THR A 79 5.97 2.66 -21.06
N THR A 80 7.30 2.60 -21.07
CA THR A 80 8.05 1.67 -20.22
C THR A 80 7.82 2.00 -18.74
N LEU A 81 7.84 0.99 -17.87
CA LEU A 81 7.78 1.24 -16.43
C LEU A 81 8.99 2.09 -16.00
N VAL A 82 8.75 3.04 -15.09
CA VAL A 82 9.78 3.96 -14.59
C VAL A 82 10.93 3.22 -13.87
N ASP A 83 10.65 2.04 -13.35
CA ASP A 83 11.60 1.18 -12.63
C ASP A 83 12.16 0.03 -13.49
N ALA A 84 11.82 -0.03 -14.79
CA ALA A 84 12.19 -1.13 -15.67
C ALA A 84 13.71 -1.31 -15.76
N ASN A 85 14.45 -0.21 -15.90
CA ASN A 85 15.90 -0.27 -16.05
C ASN A 85 16.56 -0.93 -14.83
N ALA A 86 16.22 -0.51 -13.61
CA ALA A 86 16.81 -1.05 -12.39
C ALA A 86 16.53 -2.55 -12.23
N LYS A 87 15.34 -3.01 -12.63
CA LYS A 87 14.96 -4.43 -12.57
C LYS A 87 15.77 -5.29 -13.56
N VAL A 88 15.92 -4.83 -14.80
CA VAL A 88 16.62 -5.61 -15.84
C VAL A 88 18.14 -5.57 -15.71
N THR A 89 18.69 -4.58 -15.01
CA THR A 89 20.13 -4.48 -14.75
C THR A 89 20.55 -5.10 -13.41
N GLY A 90 19.60 -5.60 -12.61
CA GLY A 90 19.89 -6.11 -11.25
C GLY A 90 20.25 -5.02 -10.24
N GLN A 91 19.93 -3.76 -10.52
CA GLN A 91 20.15 -2.63 -9.62
C GLN A 91 18.97 -2.36 -8.66
N ALA A 92 17.81 -2.95 -8.92
CA ALA A 92 16.66 -2.86 -8.04
C ALA A 92 16.93 -3.64 -6.74
N TRP A 93 16.65 -3.04 -5.59
CA TRP A 93 16.77 -3.71 -4.29
C TRP A 93 15.43 -4.32 -3.88
N TYR A 94 15.49 -5.58 -3.47
CA TYR A 94 14.40 -6.33 -2.87
C TYR A 94 14.71 -6.58 -1.39
N GLY A 95 13.71 -7.08 -0.64
CA GLY A 95 13.85 -7.26 0.81
C GLY A 95 15.03 -8.14 1.23
N ASP A 96 15.39 -9.14 0.42
CA ASP A 96 16.53 -10.04 0.68
C ASP A 96 17.87 -9.53 0.12
N ASP A 97 17.89 -8.42 -0.63
CA ASP A 97 19.15 -7.79 -1.06
C ASP A 97 19.73 -6.88 0.03
N VAL A 98 18.90 -6.51 1.01
CA VAL A 98 19.29 -5.66 2.13
C VAL A 98 20.07 -6.48 3.13
N ARG A 99 21.29 -6.03 3.44
CA ARG A 99 22.16 -6.61 4.48
C ARG A 99 22.54 -5.53 5.48
N LEU A 100 22.27 -5.75 6.76
CA LEU A 100 22.57 -4.79 7.83
C LEU A 100 23.75 -5.26 8.69
N PRO A 101 24.59 -4.34 9.21
CA PRO A 101 25.59 -4.72 10.20
C PRO A 101 24.96 -5.39 11.41
N ASN A 102 25.49 -6.55 11.81
CA ASN A 102 24.96 -7.38 12.89
C ASN A 102 23.51 -7.84 12.66
N GLU A 103 23.09 -8.02 11.41
CA GLU A 103 21.83 -8.70 11.13
C GLU A 103 21.84 -10.12 11.70
N ILE A 104 20.66 -10.60 12.07
CA ILE A 104 20.45 -11.92 12.64
C ILE A 104 19.46 -12.67 11.74
N ILE A 105 19.58 -13.98 11.70
CA ILE A 105 18.76 -14.83 10.85
C ILE A 105 17.61 -15.39 11.66
N GLY A 106 16.39 -15.09 11.21
CA GLY A 106 15.15 -15.65 11.74
C GLY A 106 14.73 -16.92 11.00
N ARG A 107 14.39 -17.98 11.73
CA ARG A 107 13.84 -19.22 11.19
C ARG A 107 12.52 -19.55 11.87
N ILE A 108 11.50 -19.83 11.05
CA ILE A 108 10.18 -20.22 11.53
C ILE A 108 10.08 -21.75 11.61
N VAL A 109 9.68 -22.25 12.76
CA VAL A 109 9.29 -23.65 12.98
C VAL A 109 7.82 -23.81 12.62
N ARG A 110 7.54 -24.75 11.71
CA ARG A 110 6.20 -24.93 11.13
C ARG A 110 5.59 -26.27 11.54
N SER A 111 4.26 -26.27 11.67
CA SER A 111 3.47 -27.46 11.96
C SER A 111 3.53 -28.49 10.82
N PRO A 112 3.85 -29.77 11.09
CA PRO A 112 3.67 -30.85 10.13
C PRO A 112 2.22 -31.36 10.09
N HIS A 113 1.34 -30.86 10.97
CA HIS A 113 -0.04 -31.33 11.13
C HIS A 113 -1.04 -30.36 10.49
N HIS A 114 -2.05 -30.90 9.82
CA HIS A 114 -3.13 -30.10 9.23
C HIS A 114 -4.06 -29.49 10.29
N TYR A 115 -4.29 -30.16 11.41
CA TYR A 115 -5.07 -29.63 12.52
C TYR A 115 -4.68 -30.37 13.80
N ALA A 116 -4.19 -29.65 14.81
CA ALA A 116 -3.79 -30.25 16.08
C ALA A 116 -3.80 -29.20 17.19
N LYS A 117 -4.02 -29.65 18.44
CA LYS A 117 -3.81 -28.80 19.61
C LYS A 117 -2.32 -28.73 19.93
N VAL A 118 -1.81 -27.52 20.21
CA VAL A 118 -0.45 -27.34 20.72
C VAL A 118 -0.51 -27.61 22.22
N LYS A 119 0.04 -28.75 22.66
CA LYS A 119 0.05 -29.11 24.09
C LYS A 119 1.18 -28.41 24.84
N SER A 120 2.35 -28.35 24.21
CA SER A 120 3.55 -27.71 24.73
C SER A 120 4.54 -27.47 23.59
N VAL A 121 5.38 -26.45 23.75
CA VAL A 121 6.55 -26.19 22.91
C VAL A 121 7.75 -26.11 23.84
N ASP A 122 8.71 -27.03 23.69
CA ASP A 122 9.94 -27.04 24.49
C ASP A 122 11.07 -26.38 23.69
N THR A 123 11.47 -25.18 24.10
CA THR A 123 12.53 -24.38 23.46
C THR A 123 13.91 -24.60 24.09
N SER A 124 14.00 -25.40 25.16
CA SER A 124 15.18 -25.44 26.04
C SER A 124 16.47 -25.90 25.35
N LYS A 125 16.38 -26.70 24.29
CA LYS A 125 17.55 -27.12 23.49
C LYS A 125 18.02 -26.01 22.55
N ALA A 126 17.08 -25.35 21.88
CA ALA A 126 17.39 -24.26 20.96
C ALA A 126 18.01 -23.07 21.70
N GLU A 127 17.48 -22.71 22.88
CA GLU A 127 18.01 -21.63 23.71
C GLU A 127 19.44 -21.90 24.23
N LYS A 128 19.85 -23.16 24.34
CA LYS A 128 21.19 -23.55 24.79
C LYS A 128 22.20 -23.66 23.64
N LEU A 129 21.74 -23.61 22.39
CA LEU A 129 22.61 -23.73 21.23
C LEU A 129 23.45 -22.44 21.09
N PRO A 130 24.80 -22.52 21.08
CA PRO A 130 25.64 -21.35 20.88
C PRO A 130 25.31 -20.65 19.55
N GLY A 131 25.10 -19.33 19.60
CA GLY A 131 24.75 -18.52 18.44
C GLY A 131 23.25 -18.29 18.26
N VAL A 132 22.39 -19.01 18.99
CA VAL A 132 20.98 -18.64 19.15
C VAL A 132 20.88 -17.48 20.13
N LEU A 133 20.14 -16.44 19.73
CA LEU A 133 19.98 -15.20 20.48
C LEU A 133 18.60 -15.11 21.15
N ALA A 134 17.57 -15.65 20.48
CA ALA A 134 16.21 -15.68 21.01
C ALA A 134 15.41 -16.81 20.38
N VAL A 135 14.44 -17.32 21.15
CA VAL A 135 13.37 -18.20 20.65
C VAL A 135 12.06 -17.59 21.11
N ALA A 136 11.08 -17.52 20.21
CA ALA A 136 9.74 -17.01 20.49
C ALA A 136 8.70 -18.07 20.14
N THR A 137 7.59 -18.07 20.88
CA THR A 137 6.45 -18.98 20.74
C THR A 137 5.14 -18.21 20.68
N GLY A 138 4.01 -18.91 20.56
CA GLY A 138 2.68 -18.28 20.61
C GLY A 138 2.44 -17.43 21.87
N ASP A 139 3.08 -17.77 22.99
CA ASP A 139 2.92 -17.06 24.26
C ASP A 139 3.53 -15.64 24.23
N ASP A 140 4.54 -15.40 23.39
CA ASP A 140 5.20 -14.10 23.26
C ASP A 140 4.41 -13.11 22.39
N ALA A 141 3.51 -13.61 21.55
CA ALA A 141 2.69 -12.82 20.64
C ALA A 141 1.24 -13.36 20.55
N PRO A 142 0.48 -13.31 21.66
CA PRO A 142 -0.83 -13.97 21.76
C PRO A 142 -1.95 -13.21 21.04
N ASN A 143 -1.70 -12.01 20.53
CA ASN A 143 -2.71 -11.19 19.89
C ASN A 143 -3.03 -11.69 18.48
N SER A 144 -4.32 -11.73 18.14
CA SER A 144 -4.73 -12.06 16.78
C SER A 144 -4.61 -10.87 15.82
N PHE A 145 -4.38 -11.19 14.54
CA PHE A 145 -4.31 -10.22 13.45
C PHE A 145 -5.16 -10.70 12.26
N GLY A 146 -5.35 -9.79 11.30
CA GLY A 146 -6.10 -10.02 10.07
C GLY A 146 -6.15 -8.75 9.24
N VAL A 147 -6.28 -8.89 7.92
CA VAL A 147 -6.30 -7.75 6.98
C VAL A 147 -7.52 -6.87 7.22
N LEU A 148 -8.68 -7.49 7.46
CA LEU A 148 -9.90 -6.78 7.78
C LEU A 148 -9.95 -6.53 9.30
N PRO A 149 -10.20 -5.29 9.75
CA PRO A 149 -10.32 -4.99 11.18
C PRO A 149 -11.39 -5.82 11.91
N VAL A 150 -12.39 -6.29 11.16
CA VAL A 150 -13.54 -7.05 11.66
C VAL A 150 -13.30 -8.56 11.78
N THR A 151 -12.25 -9.09 11.15
CA THR A 151 -11.92 -10.53 11.17
C THR A 151 -10.43 -10.71 11.45
N LYS A 152 -10.10 -10.78 12.75
CA LYS A 152 -8.75 -11.08 13.23
C LYS A 152 -8.72 -12.48 13.82
N ASP A 153 -8.43 -13.46 12.98
CA ASP A 153 -8.50 -14.90 13.29
C ASP A 153 -7.16 -15.62 13.22
N GLU A 154 -6.11 -14.95 12.75
CA GLU A 154 -4.74 -15.47 12.69
C GLU A 154 -3.92 -15.02 13.92
N HIS A 155 -2.94 -15.80 14.32
CA HIS A 155 -1.96 -15.44 15.35
C HIS A 155 -0.57 -15.47 14.74
N ALA A 156 0.37 -14.68 15.27
CA ALA A 156 1.74 -14.64 14.75
C ALA A 156 2.42 -16.02 14.79
N MET A 157 2.14 -16.76 15.87
CA MET A 157 2.44 -18.18 16.04
C MET A 157 1.25 -18.85 16.73
N ALA A 158 1.08 -20.15 16.55
CA ALA A 158 -0.01 -20.92 17.10
C ALA A 158 0.04 -20.90 18.63
N VAL A 159 -1.08 -20.46 19.24
CA VAL A 159 -1.26 -20.43 20.70
C VAL A 159 -1.90 -21.75 21.16
N GLU A 160 -3.16 -21.98 20.82
CA GLU A 160 -3.90 -23.16 21.28
C GLU A 160 -3.80 -24.36 20.32
N LYS A 161 -3.74 -24.07 19.02
CA LYS A 161 -3.89 -25.05 17.95
C LYS A 161 -3.35 -24.53 16.64
N VAL A 162 -2.90 -25.48 15.84
CA VAL A 162 -2.54 -25.28 14.43
C VAL A 162 -3.75 -25.63 13.55
N ARG A 163 -3.93 -24.90 12.46
CA ARG A 163 -5.10 -25.02 11.57
C ARG A 163 -4.78 -25.51 10.16
N HIS A 164 -3.49 -25.60 9.81
CA HIS A 164 -3.04 -26.16 8.54
C HIS A 164 -1.59 -26.66 8.64
N VAL A 165 -1.18 -27.47 7.65
CA VAL A 165 0.24 -27.82 7.48
C VAL A 165 1.00 -26.54 7.13
N GLY A 166 2.11 -26.29 7.80
CA GLY A 166 2.89 -25.07 7.62
C GLY A 166 2.54 -23.94 8.59
N ASP A 167 1.52 -24.10 9.43
CA ASP A 167 1.15 -23.10 10.46
C ASP A 167 2.34 -22.83 11.41
N LEU A 168 2.50 -21.59 11.85
CA LEU A 168 3.69 -21.13 12.58
C LEU A 168 3.58 -21.61 14.03
N VAL A 169 4.62 -22.23 14.58
CA VAL A 169 4.60 -22.73 15.98
C VAL A 169 5.60 -21.99 16.86
N ALA A 170 6.78 -21.73 16.32
CA ALA A 170 7.84 -21.00 17.01
C ALA A 170 8.72 -20.27 15.99
N CYS A 171 9.55 -19.34 16.48
CA CYS A 171 10.56 -18.64 15.70
C CYS A 171 11.89 -18.66 16.47
N VAL A 172 13.00 -18.87 15.75
CA VAL A 172 14.36 -18.82 16.29
C VAL A 172 15.09 -17.66 15.63
N ALA A 173 15.84 -16.88 16.39
CA ALA A 173 16.75 -15.85 15.89
C ALA A 173 18.19 -16.21 16.26
N ALA A 174 19.07 -16.31 15.28
CA ALA A 174 20.47 -16.70 15.47
C ALA A 174 21.44 -15.83 14.65
N ILE A 175 22.74 -15.96 14.93
CA ILE A 175 23.80 -15.17 14.27
C ILE A 175 24.02 -15.53 12.79
N ASP A 176 23.60 -16.72 12.35
CA ASP A 176 23.74 -17.18 10.97
C ASP A 176 22.66 -18.21 10.61
N GLU A 177 22.54 -18.52 9.31
CA GLU A 177 21.50 -19.43 8.80
C GLU A 177 21.69 -20.88 9.24
N ALA A 178 22.95 -21.33 9.36
CA ALA A 178 23.24 -22.70 9.76
C ALA A 178 22.77 -22.94 11.20
N THR A 179 23.12 -22.02 12.10
CA THR A 179 22.72 -22.03 13.50
C THR A 179 21.21 -21.86 13.67
N ALA A 180 20.56 -21.03 12.85
CA ALA A 180 19.10 -20.88 12.89
C ALA A 180 18.34 -22.13 12.40
N ARG A 181 19.00 -23.01 11.64
CA ARG A 181 18.42 -24.22 11.05
C ARG A 181 18.57 -25.46 11.94
N GLU A 182 19.67 -25.54 12.68
CA GLU A 182 19.98 -26.62 13.63
C GLU A 182 18.97 -26.68 14.79
#